data_AF-A0A0N4X9F6-F1
#
_entry.id   AF-A0A0N4X9F6-F1
#
_cell.length_a   1.000
_cell.length_b   1.000
_cell.length_c   1.000
_cell.angle_alpha   90.00
_cell.angle_beta   90.00
_cell.angle_gamma   90.00
#
_symmetry.space_group_name_H-M   'P 1'
#
loop_
_entity.id
_entity.type
_entity.pdbx_description
1 polymer ?
#
loop_
_entity_poly.entity_id
_entity_poly.type
_entity_poly.pdbx_seq_one_letter_code
_entity_poly.pdbx_strand_id
1 'polypeptide(L)'
;MEVDFRTVAAGDCLFQVILNLQMLHIIFTAVACVLFMVYLALDTQMIIGGRKYEISPEEYIFAALMLFVDIYEIFITLLGLFQAAE
;
A
#
# COMPACT_ATOMS: atom_id res chain seq x y z
N MET A 1 -2.65 43.15 -22.75
CA MET A 1 -3.11 41.88 -22.18
C MET A 1 -2.72 41.91 -20.71
N GLU A 2 -3.61 42.38 -19.83
CA GLU A 2 -3.38 42.27 -18.38
C GLU A 2 -3.54 40.80 -18.01
N VAL A 3 -2.47 40.18 -17.55
CA VAL A 3 -2.55 38.87 -16.91
C VAL A 3 -3.26 39.09 -15.58
N ASP A 4 -4.48 38.58 -15.44
CA ASP A 4 -5.27 38.72 -14.22
C ASP A 4 -4.55 38.01 -13.06
N PHE A 5 -4.10 38.79 -12.08
CA PHE A 5 -3.39 38.31 -10.88
C PHE A 5 -4.17 37.20 -10.15
N ARG A 6 -5.51 37.16 -10.27
CA ARG A 6 -6.35 36.10 -9.70
C ARG A 6 -6.15 34.74 -10.37
N THR A 7 -5.86 34.71 -11.68
CA THR A 7 -5.61 33.46 -12.40
C THR A 7 -4.27 32.85 -12.03
N VAL A 8 -3.26 33.68 -11.77
CA VAL A 8 -1.95 33.26 -11.25
C VAL A 8 -2.07 32.68 -9.84
N ALA A 9 -2.71 33.41 -8.92
CA ALA A 9 -2.90 32.95 -7.54
C ALA A 9 -3.74 31.66 -7.43
N ALA A 10 -4.76 31.50 -8.29
CA ALA A 10 -5.55 30.26 -8.36
C ALA A 10 -4.71 29.06 -8.84
N GLY A 11 -3.78 29.29 -9.78
CA GLY A 11 -2.85 28.26 -10.25
C GLY A 11 -1.91 27.76 -9.15
N ASP A 12 -1.36 28.68 -8.34
CA ASP A 12 -0.47 28.33 -7.22
C ASP A 12 -1.19 27.51 -6.15
N CYS A 13 -2.43 27.88 -5.81
CA CYS A 13 -3.26 27.13 -4.86
C CYS A 13 -3.58 25.72 -5.38
N LEU A 14 -3.98 25.59 -6.65
CA LEU A 14 -4.29 24.29 -7.25
C LEU A 14 -3.05 23.37 -7.26
N PHE A 15 -1.90 23.92 -7.63
CA PHE A 15 -0.64 23.20 -7.63
C PHE A 15 -0.27 22.67 -6.23
N GLN A 16 -0.41 23.51 -5.20
CA GLN A 16 -0.18 23.08 -3.81
C GLN A 16 -1.14 21.98 -3.35
N VAL A 17 -2.42 22.06 -3.71
CA VAL A 17 -3.39 21.01 -3.37
C VAL A 17 -3.00 19.68 -4.01
N ILE A 18 -2.58 19.68 -5.28
CA ILE A 18 -2.16 18.46 -5.99
C ILE A 18 -0.92 17.84 -5.30
N LEU A 19 0.09 18.64 -4.97
CA LEU A 19 1.30 18.16 -4.29
C LEU A 19 0.99 17.52 -2.93
N ASN A 20 0.08 18.13 -2.15
CA ASN A 20 -0.33 17.59 -0.86
C ASN A 20 -1.07 16.24 -0.99
N LEU A 21 -1.91 16.09 -2.02
CA LEU A 21 -2.61 14.82 -2.29
C LEU A 21 -1.64 13.70 -2.67
N GLN A 22 -0.60 14.00 -3.46
CA GLN A 22 0.44 13.03 -3.82
C GLN A 22 1.26 12.61 -2.60
N MET A 23 1.70 13.57 -1.78
CA MET A 23 2.41 13.28 -0.52
C MET A 23 1.57 12.41 0.42
N LEU A 24 0.28 12.71 0.54
CA LEU A 24 -0.63 11.92 1.36
C LEU A 24 -0.74 10.48 0.83
N HIS A 25 -0.88 10.31 -0.48
CA HIS A 25 -0.94 9.00 -1.13
C HIS A 25 0.34 8.18 -0.88
N ILE A 26 1.52 8.80 -0.98
CA ILE A 26 2.82 8.16 -0.70
C ILE A 26 2.90 7.67 0.75
N ILE A 27 2.47 8.50 1.71
CA ILE A 27 2.49 8.11 3.12
C ILE A 27 1.54 6.94 3.38
N PHE A 28 0.32 6.98 2.83
CA PHE A 28 -0.64 5.89 2.99
C PHE A 28 -0.15 4.57 2.38
N THR A 29 0.42 4.62 1.18
CA THR A 29 0.98 3.42 0.50
C THR A 29 2.19 2.86 1.24
N ALA A 30 3.09 3.70 1.75
CA ALA A 30 4.22 3.25 2.57
C ALA A 30 3.76 2.57 3.87
N VAL A 31 2.77 3.13 4.57
CA VAL A 31 2.19 2.51 5.77
C VAL A 31 1.51 1.18 5.43
N ALA A 32 0.72 1.13 4.36
CA ALA A 32 0.08 -0.10 3.90
C ALA A 32 1.12 -1.19 3.57
N CYS A 33 2.25 -0.82 2.94
CA CYS A 33 3.32 -1.76 2.61
C CYS A 33 3.90 -2.42 3.87
N VAL A 34 4.17 -1.64 4.91
CA VAL A 34 4.68 -2.17 6.18
C VAL A 34 3.64 -3.07 6.85
N LEU A 35 2.36 -2.69 6.81
CA LEU A 35 1.27 -3.51 7.36
C LEU A 35 1.16 -4.85 6.63
N PHE A 36 1.17 -4.88 5.30
CA PHE A 36 1.11 -6.13 4.53
C PHE A 36 2.31 -7.04 4.78
N MET A 37 3.51 -6.47 4.97
CA MET A 37 4.69 -7.25 5.37
C MET A 37 4.51 -7.90 6.75
N VAL A 38 3.87 -7.21 7.70
CA VAL A 38 3.53 -7.78 9.00
C VAL A 38 2.44 -8.86 8.87
N TYR A 39 1.42 -8.64 8.05
CA TYR A 39 0.38 -9.66 7.77
C TYR A 39 0.99 -10.93 7.20
N LEU A 40 1.84 -10.83 6.18
CA LEU A 40 2.53 -11.99 5.61
C LEU A 40 3.36 -12.74 6.66
N ALA A 41 4.02 -12.04 7.59
CA ALA A 41 4.76 -12.67 8.68
C ALA A 41 3.83 -13.42 9.66
N LEU A 42 2.62 -12.92 9.90
CA LEU A 42 1.62 -13.59 10.74
C LEU A 42 1.03 -14.81 10.01
N ASP A 43 0.70 -14.68 8.73
CA ASP A 43 0.08 -15.75 7.94
C ASP A 43 1.06 -16.90 7.71
N THR A 44 2.33 -16.59 7.40
CA THR A 44 3.40 -17.61 7.38
C THR A 44 3.62 -18.26 8.74
N GLN A 45 3.52 -17.53 9.85
CA GLN A 45 3.61 -18.13 11.19
C GLN A 45 2.46 -19.10 11.48
N MET A 46 1.24 -18.82 11.00
CA MET A 46 0.10 -19.74 11.14
C MET A 46 0.26 -21.00 10.28
N ILE A 47 0.94 -20.90 9.14
CA ILE A 47 1.20 -22.03 8.22
C ILE A 47 2.37 -22.90 8.70
N ILE A 48 3.45 -22.28 9.19
CA ILE A 48 4.62 -22.99 9.74
C ILE A 48 4.26 -23.68 11.07
N GLY A 49 3.30 -23.11 11.80
CA GLY A 49 2.81 -23.67 13.06
C GLY A 49 3.65 -23.30 14.28
N GLY A 50 3.47 -24.05 15.37
CA GLY A 50 4.22 -23.84 16.62
C GLY A 50 3.64 -22.78 17.57
N ARG A 51 2.41 -22.32 17.30
CA ARG A 51 1.63 -21.39 18.13
C ARG A 51 0.19 -21.89 18.25
N LYS A 52 -0.63 -21.19 19.05
CA LYS A 52 -2.02 -21.58 19.34
C LYS A 52 -2.97 -21.57 18.13
N TYR A 53 -2.60 -20.83 17.08
CA TYR A 53 -3.35 -20.70 15.84
C TYR A 53 -2.48 -21.25 14.71
N GLU A 54 -2.69 -22.51 14.37
CA GLU A 54 -1.96 -23.25 13.33
C GLU A 54 -2.99 -23.82 12.35
N ILE A 55 -2.70 -23.71 11.06
CA ILE A 55 -3.54 -24.26 10.00
C ILE A 55 -3.29 -25.77 9.92
N SER A 56 -4.36 -26.57 9.86
CA SER A 56 -4.21 -28.02 9.72
C SER A 56 -3.53 -28.36 8.38
N PRO A 57 -2.66 -29.38 8.30
CA PRO A 57 -2.07 -29.83 7.03
C PRO A 57 -3.11 -30.20 5.97
N GLU A 58 -4.33 -30.55 6.39
CA GLU A 58 -5.46 -30.85 5.48
C GLU A 58 -5.97 -29.59 4.74
N GLU A 59 -5.70 -28.41 5.28
CA GLU A 59 -6.18 -27.11 4.78
C GLU A 59 -5.14 -26.39 3.89
N TYR A 60 -4.23 -27.14 3.27
CA TYR A 60 -3.15 -26.58 2.44
C TYR A 60 -3.64 -25.68 1.28
N ILE A 61 -4.83 -25.94 0.73
CA ILE A 61 -5.43 -25.10 -0.32
C ILE A 61 -5.75 -23.71 0.25
N PHE A 62 -6.30 -23.66 1.47
CA PHE A 62 -6.62 -22.41 2.14
C PHE A 62 -5.35 -21.64 2.52
N ALA A 63 -4.34 -22.32 3.06
CA ALA A 63 -3.02 -21.74 3.33
C ALA A 63 -2.38 -21.13 2.07
N ALA A 64 -2.45 -21.83 0.93
CA ALA A 64 -1.90 -21.34 -0.33
C ALA A 64 -2.67 -20.11 -0.86
N LEU A 65 -3.99 -20.08 -0.73
CA LEU A 65 -4.81 -18.93 -1.12
C LEU A 65 -4.52 -17.70 -0.25
N MET A 66 -4.36 -17.90 1.06
CA MET A 66 -3.98 -16.85 2.01
C MET A 66 -2.65 -16.20 1.61
N LEU A 67 -1.60 -17.00 1.41
CA LEU A 67 -0.30 -16.50 0.96
C LEU A 67 -0.36 -15.82 -0.42
N PHE A 68 -1.18 -16.33 -1.34
CA PHE A 68 -1.33 -15.72 -2.66
C PHE A 68 -1.90 -14.30 -2.56
N VAL A 69 -2.95 -14.12 -1.74
CA VAL A 69 -3.57 -12.80 -1.53
C VAL A 69 -2.57 -11.84 -0.88
N ASP A 70 -1.83 -12.27 0.13
CA ASP A 70 -0.82 -11.43 0.78
C ASP A 70 0.27 -10.97 -0.20
N ILE A 71 0.80 -11.89 -1.01
CA ILE A 71 1.84 -11.57 -2.00
C ILE A 71 1.29 -10.62 -3.07
N TYR A 72 0.04 -10.83 -3.51
CA TYR A 72 -0.63 -9.95 -4.47
C TYR A 72 -0.77 -8.52 -3.92
N GLU A 73 -1.23 -8.35 -2.68
CA GLU A 73 -1.39 -7.04 -2.05
C GLU A 73 -0.05 -6.31 -1.84
N ILE A 74 1.00 -7.04 -1.43
CA ILE A 74 2.37 -6.50 -1.34
C ILE A 74 2.83 -6.02 -2.71
N PHE A 75 2.62 -6.81 -3.76
CA PHE A 75 3.04 -6.47 -5.12
C PHE A 75 2.38 -5.17 -5.62
N ILE A 76 1.05 -5.05 -5.48
CA ILE A 76 0.33 -3.84 -5.88
C ILE A 76 0.78 -2.62 -5.07
N THR A 77 0.99 -2.80 -3.76
CA THR A 77 1.45 -1.70 -2.90
C THR A 77 2.86 -1.23 -3.26
N LEU A 78 3.76 -2.16 -3.60
CA LEU A 78 5.10 -1.84 -4.08
C LEU A 78 5.06 -1.11 -5.43
N LEU A 79 4.21 -1.53 -6.36
CA LEU A 79 4.01 -0.82 -7.63
C LEU A 79 3.54 0.63 -7.40
N GLY A 80 2.60 0.84 -6.47
CA GLY A 80 2.15 2.18 -6.11
C GLY A 80 3.26 3.07 -5.55
N LEU A 81 4.20 2.49 -4.79
CA LEU A 81 5.34 3.22 -4.25
C LEU A 81 6.36 3.57 -5.34
N PHE A 82 6.66 2.64 -6.26
CA PHE A 82 7.56 2.90 -7.38
C PHE A 82 7.02 3.96 -8.32
N GLN A 83 5.72 3.93 -8.63
CA GLN A 83 5.08 4.95 -9.46
C GLN A 83 5.17 6.34 -8.82
N ALA A 84 5.15 6.44 -7.50
CA ALA A 84 5.23 7.72 -6.81
C ALA A 84 6.67 8.24 -6.61
N ALA A 85 7.68 7.39 -6.88
CA ALA A 85 9.09 7.75 -6.82
C ALA A 85 9.63 8.33 -8.15
N GLU A 86 8.87 8.20 -9.24
CA GLU A 86 9.11 8.81 -10.56
C GLU A 86 8.34 10.13 -10.73
#